data_AF-A0A0G1WDA0-F1
#
_entry.id   AF-A0A0G1WDA0-F1
#
_cell.length_a   1.000
_cell.length_b   1.000
_cell.length_c   1.000
_cell.angle_alpha   90.00
_cell.angle_beta   90.00
_cell.angle_gamma   90.00
#
_symmetry.space_group_name_H-M   'P 1'
#
loop_
_entity.id
_entity.type
_entity.pdbx_description
1 polymer ?
#
loop_
_entity_poly.entity_id
_entity_poly.type
_entity_poly.pdbx_seq_one_letter_code
_entity_poly.pdbx_strand_id
1 'polypeptide(L)'
;MTFDEFYSQYIALKRSFPLSPTHSHSNENSDYVSYSYRCKNCYYCFDSVDCNNCLYCFDCVRSNDIIDGDYCVECEQLYESVDSYRCYNSVFLNYCARVYDSYFCRNCFDSHNLFGCADLKQKQYCIFNKQYTKKEYEKQAVELLKTASEEHLKKLDELVRQYPIGPTYVSNSQNSDYGNQVHYCTNCYLCFDTARSTDLAYTYDTAHCTNSMDLTYCYKAELCYACSDSSKIYNCDHIEWSSDCYDSSYLSGCNDCHSCFGCIGLFHKRFCILNKQYSEAEYQKRVAGVRAAAR
;
A
#
# COMPACT_ATOMS: atom_id res chain seq x y z
N MET A 1 -20.97 31.21 -20.33
CA MET A 1 -20.12 30.35 -19.49
C MET A 1 -18.68 30.71 -19.76
N THR A 2 -18.21 31.75 -19.07
CA THR A 2 -16.79 31.97 -18.79
C THR A 2 -16.27 30.90 -17.83
N PHE A 3 -14.96 30.89 -17.57
CA PHE A 3 -14.39 30.04 -16.54
C PHE A 3 -14.95 30.36 -15.14
N ASP A 4 -15.12 31.64 -14.79
CA ASP A 4 -15.66 32.06 -13.49
C ASP A 4 -17.10 31.60 -13.25
N GLU A 5 -17.94 31.66 -14.29
CA GLU A 5 -19.32 31.15 -14.26
C GLU A 5 -19.33 29.63 -14.01
N PHE A 6 -18.42 28.88 -14.64
CA PHE A 6 -18.26 27.44 -14.42
C PHE A 6 -17.79 27.14 -12.99
N TYR A 7 -16.70 27.77 -12.55
CA TYR A 7 -16.05 27.47 -11.27
C TYR A 7 -16.95 27.79 -10.08
N SER A 8 -17.69 28.90 -10.15
CA SER A 8 -18.70 29.28 -9.16
C SER A 8 -19.79 28.19 -8.98
N GLN A 9 -20.21 27.55 -10.08
CA GLN A 9 -21.20 26.47 -10.05
C GLN A 9 -20.60 25.15 -9.53
N TYR A 10 -19.36 24.82 -9.90
CA TYR A 10 -18.65 23.63 -9.40
C TYR A 10 -18.49 23.65 -7.87
N ILE A 11 -18.08 24.79 -7.30
CA ILE A 11 -17.94 24.94 -5.84
C ILE A 11 -19.29 24.90 -5.11
N ALA A 12 -20.36 25.45 -5.71
CA ALA A 12 -21.71 25.33 -5.16
C ALA A 12 -22.21 23.88 -5.15
N LEU A 13 -21.96 23.13 -6.24
CA LEU A 13 -22.30 21.71 -6.34
C LEU A 13 -21.53 20.88 -5.29
N LYS A 14 -20.22 21.09 -5.14
CA LYS A 14 -19.38 20.34 -4.18
C LYS A 14 -19.82 20.54 -2.72
N ARG A 15 -20.29 21.73 -2.35
CA ARG A 15 -20.82 22.01 -1.00
C ARG A 15 -22.18 21.38 -0.71
N SER A 16 -22.88 20.85 -1.71
CA SER A 16 -24.19 20.21 -1.54
C SER A 16 -24.13 18.69 -1.37
N PHE A 17 -22.96 18.07 -1.53
CA PHE A 17 -22.80 16.62 -1.58
C PHE A 17 -22.26 16.05 -0.24
N PRO A 18 -22.87 15.00 0.34
CA PRO A 18 -22.39 14.39 1.58
C PRO A 18 -21.15 13.49 1.33
N LEU A 19 -20.20 13.49 2.27
CA LEU A 19 -19.02 12.62 2.24
C LEU A 19 -19.31 11.26 2.89
N SER A 20 -18.64 10.20 2.42
CA SER A 20 -18.75 8.86 3.02
C SER A 20 -17.91 8.77 4.30
N PRO A 21 -18.42 8.22 5.42
CA PRO A 21 -17.73 8.25 6.72
C PRO A 21 -16.73 7.11 6.96
N THR A 22 -16.82 5.99 6.24
CA THR A 22 -15.96 4.80 6.46
C THR A 22 -15.62 4.09 5.15
N HIS A 23 -14.33 3.81 4.94
CA HIS A 23 -13.81 3.05 3.79
C HIS A 23 -13.78 1.54 4.11
N SER A 24 -14.95 0.96 4.36
CA SER A 24 -15.08 -0.47 4.72
C SER A 24 -16.10 -1.18 3.85
N HIS A 25 -15.76 -2.35 3.29
CA HIS A 25 -16.61 -3.06 2.32
C HIS A 25 -16.52 -4.59 2.43
N SER A 26 -17.67 -5.27 2.35
CA SER A 26 -17.79 -6.74 2.38
C SER A 26 -17.17 -7.44 3.61
N ASN A 27 -17.02 -6.75 4.73
CA ASN A 27 -16.47 -7.35 5.94
C ASN A 27 -17.54 -8.18 6.69
N GLU A 28 -17.13 -9.30 7.28
CA GLU A 28 -17.99 -10.19 8.08
C GLU A 28 -17.43 -10.31 9.50
N ASN A 29 -18.28 -10.17 10.53
CA ASN A 29 -17.90 -10.37 11.94
C ASN A 29 -16.58 -9.66 12.32
N SER A 30 -16.41 -8.40 11.90
CA SER A 30 -15.14 -7.68 12.04
C SER A 30 -15.37 -6.33 12.72
N ASP A 31 -15.03 -6.25 14.00
CA ASP A 31 -15.29 -5.09 14.87
C ASP A 31 -14.05 -4.20 15.02
N TYR A 32 -14.31 -2.89 15.18
CA TYR A 32 -13.28 -1.85 15.31
C TYR A 32 -12.30 -1.77 14.12
N VAL A 33 -12.75 -2.11 12.91
CA VAL A 33 -11.95 -2.07 11.67
C VAL A 33 -12.18 -0.79 10.84
N SER A 34 -11.15 -0.35 10.11
CA SER A 34 -11.22 0.76 9.14
C SER A 34 -10.30 0.50 7.94
N TYR A 35 -10.57 1.12 6.78
CA TYR A 35 -9.86 0.87 5.52
C TYR A 35 -9.79 -0.63 5.19
N SER A 36 -10.92 -1.32 5.29
CA SER A 36 -10.98 -2.79 5.37
C SER A 36 -11.91 -3.41 4.34
N TYR A 37 -11.39 -4.35 3.55
CA TYR A 37 -12.05 -4.87 2.35
C TYR A 37 -12.05 -6.40 2.31
N ARG A 38 -13.24 -7.00 2.40
CA ARG A 38 -13.46 -8.46 2.39
C ARG A 38 -12.78 -9.19 3.58
N CYS A 39 -12.63 -8.51 4.70
CA CYS A 39 -12.05 -9.08 5.92
C CYS A 39 -13.10 -9.87 6.74
N LYS A 40 -12.68 -10.96 7.38
CA LYS A 40 -13.57 -11.83 8.16
C LYS A 40 -12.99 -12.16 9.53
N ASN A 41 -13.82 -12.10 10.58
CA ASN A 41 -13.40 -12.36 11.97
C ASN A 41 -12.23 -11.48 12.42
N CYS A 42 -12.12 -10.25 11.90
CA CYS A 42 -11.00 -9.34 12.19
C CYS A 42 -11.34 -8.37 13.31
N TYR A 43 -10.54 -8.34 14.39
CA TYR A 43 -10.73 -7.43 15.51
C TYR A 43 -9.61 -6.39 15.59
N TYR A 44 -9.97 -5.11 15.66
CA TYR A 44 -9.02 -4.00 15.80
C TYR A 44 -7.92 -4.02 14.71
N CYS A 45 -8.35 -4.19 13.45
CA CYS A 45 -7.48 -4.29 12.29
C CYS A 45 -7.70 -3.10 11.33
N PHE A 46 -6.63 -2.52 10.82
CA PHE A 46 -6.69 -1.30 10.00
C PHE A 46 -5.86 -1.45 8.73
N ASP A 47 -6.36 -0.88 7.64
CA ASP A 47 -5.77 -0.96 6.29
C ASP A 47 -5.50 -2.43 5.90
N SER A 48 -6.55 -3.16 5.52
CA SER A 48 -6.45 -4.61 5.37
C SER A 48 -7.41 -5.17 4.32
N VAL A 49 -6.94 -6.17 3.56
CA VAL A 49 -7.65 -6.69 2.38
C VAL A 49 -7.58 -8.22 2.33
N ASP A 50 -8.73 -8.88 2.18
CA ASP A 50 -8.85 -10.35 2.10
C ASP A 50 -8.29 -11.11 3.32
N CYS A 51 -8.31 -10.51 4.52
CA CYS A 51 -7.75 -11.11 5.73
C CYS A 51 -8.79 -11.87 6.56
N ASN A 52 -8.41 -13.01 7.16
CA ASN A 52 -9.30 -13.86 7.94
C ASN A 52 -8.73 -14.16 9.34
N ASN A 53 -9.56 -14.08 10.38
CA ASN A 53 -9.22 -14.39 11.78
C ASN A 53 -8.05 -13.55 12.34
N CYS A 54 -7.84 -12.33 11.84
CA CYS A 54 -6.73 -11.48 12.27
C CYS A 54 -7.08 -10.62 13.50
N LEU A 55 -6.13 -10.45 14.43
CA LEU A 55 -6.30 -9.64 15.64
C LEU A 55 -5.16 -8.62 15.74
N TYR A 56 -5.50 -7.35 16.04
CA TYR A 56 -4.53 -6.28 16.29
C TYR A 56 -3.52 -6.07 15.13
N CYS A 57 -4.02 -6.06 13.89
CA CYS A 57 -3.18 -6.04 12.69
C CYS A 57 -3.20 -4.70 11.92
N PHE A 58 -2.10 -4.41 11.22
CA PHE A 58 -1.95 -3.26 10.33
C PHE A 58 -1.34 -3.67 8.97
N ASP A 59 -1.77 -3.03 7.88
CA ASP A 59 -1.31 -3.24 6.49
C ASP A 59 -1.20 -4.73 6.09
N CYS A 60 -2.25 -5.49 6.37
CA CYS A 60 -2.30 -6.93 6.15
C CYS A 60 -3.10 -7.29 4.89
N VAL A 61 -2.51 -8.09 4.00
CA VAL A 61 -3.09 -8.39 2.68
C VAL A 61 -3.07 -9.89 2.37
N ARG A 62 -4.26 -10.47 2.18
CA ARG A 62 -4.49 -11.90 1.86
C ARG A 62 -3.85 -12.84 2.89
N SER A 63 -3.95 -12.50 4.16
CA SER A 63 -3.31 -13.20 5.28
C SER A 63 -4.33 -13.75 6.28
N ASN A 64 -4.03 -14.90 6.89
CA ASN A 64 -4.96 -15.65 7.74
C ASN A 64 -4.35 -15.97 9.10
N ASP A 65 -5.15 -15.98 10.16
CA ASP A 65 -4.75 -16.40 11.51
C ASP A 65 -3.49 -15.66 11.99
N ILE A 66 -3.52 -14.32 11.89
CA ILE A 66 -2.43 -13.41 12.27
C ILE A 66 -2.81 -12.69 13.58
N ILE A 67 -1.89 -12.66 14.55
CA ILE A 67 -2.07 -11.92 15.81
C ILE A 67 -0.87 -10.99 16.02
N ASP A 68 -1.12 -9.72 16.33
CA ASP A 68 -0.08 -8.70 16.52
C ASP A 68 0.87 -8.65 15.29
N GLY A 69 0.28 -8.39 14.13
CA GLY A 69 0.94 -8.44 12.82
C GLY A 69 0.97 -7.08 12.11
N ASP A 70 2.13 -6.74 11.54
CA ASP A 70 2.36 -5.51 10.78
C ASP A 70 2.98 -5.86 9.41
N TYR A 71 2.45 -5.27 8.34
CA TYR A 71 2.88 -5.52 6.95
C TYR A 71 2.98 -7.02 6.59
N CYS A 72 1.94 -7.79 6.92
CA CYS A 72 1.89 -9.25 6.68
C CYS A 72 1.11 -9.58 5.40
N VAL A 73 1.85 -10.04 4.37
CA VAL A 73 1.35 -10.22 3.00
C VAL A 73 1.43 -11.68 2.54
N GLU A 74 0.30 -12.28 2.17
CA GLU A 74 0.17 -13.71 1.81
C GLU A 74 0.68 -14.66 2.92
N CYS A 75 0.47 -14.29 4.19
CA CYS A 75 0.98 -15.00 5.36
C CYS A 75 -0.12 -15.80 6.09
N GLU A 76 0.27 -16.85 6.80
CA GLU A 76 -0.69 -17.64 7.59
C GLU A 76 -0.06 -18.15 8.91
N GLN A 77 -0.84 -18.14 9.99
CA GLN A 77 -0.41 -18.60 11.32
C GLN A 77 0.86 -17.88 11.81
N LEU A 78 0.79 -16.55 11.94
CA LEU A 78 1.86 -15.71 12.47
C LEU A 78 1.47 -15.03 13.78
N TYR A 79 2.46 -14.84 14.66
CA TYR A 79 2.34 -14.05 15.88
C TYR A 79 3.55 -13.11 16.05
N GLU A 80 3.31 -11.86 16.50
CA GLU A 80 4.34 -10.83 16.74
C GLU A 80 5.30 -10.69 15.54
N SER A 81 4.77 -10.37 14.36
CA SER A 81 5.51 -10.45 13.10
C SER A 81 5.36 -9.19 12.24
N VAL A 82 6.49 -8.68 11.76
CA VAL A 82 6.61 -7.37 11.08
C VAL A 82 7.35 -7.52 9.76
N ASP A 83 6.82 -6.97 8.68
CA ASP A 83 7.34 -7.10 7.30
C ASP A 83 7.61 -8.57 6.96
N SER A 84 6.50 -9.28 6.69
CA SER A 84 6.50 -10.72 6.46
C SER A 84 5.74 -11.07 5.19
N TYR A 85 6.43 -11.69 4.24
CA TYR A 85 5.88 -12.03 2.91
C TYR A 85 5.93 -13.54 2.63
N ARG A 86 4.77 -14.18 2.47
CA ARG A 86 4.64 -15.64 2.29
C ARG A 86 5.27 -16.47 3.41
N CYS A 87 5.09 -16.03 4.65
CA CYS A 87 5.56 -16.74 5.83
C CYS A 87 4.44 -17.58 6.47
N TYR A 88 4.80 -18.72 7.06
CA TYR A 88 3.85 -19.72 7.56
C TYR A 88 4.26 -20.30 8.92
N ASN A 89 3.31 -20.47 9.86
CA ASN A 89 3.52 -21.16 11.14
C ASN A 89 4.82 -20.70 11.84
N SER A 90 4.91 -19.40 12.11
CA SER A 90 6.16 -18.75 12.54
C SER A 90 5.90 -17.57 13.49
N VAL A 91 6.86 -17.25 14.35
CA VAL A 91 6.67 -16.29 15.46
C VAL A 91 7.91 -15.41 15.63
N PHE A 92 7.73 -14.13 15.94
CA PHE A 92 8.82 -13.14 16.00
C PHE A 92 9.63 -13.09 14.70
N LEU A 93 8.94 -12.87 13.58
CA LEU A 93 9.54 -12.61 12.27
C LEU A 93 9.72 -11.10 12.04
N ASN A 94 10.85 -10.72 11.45
CA ASN A 94 11.17 -9.31 11.15
C ASN A 94 11.92 -9.20 9.80
N TYR A 95 11.34 -8.54 8.79
CA TYR A 95 11.89 -8.47 7.43
C TYR A 95 12.18 -9.85 6.84
N CYS A 96 11.18 -10.74 6.84
CA CYS A 96 11.32 -12.14 6.48
C CYS A 96 10.43 -12.51 5.29
N ALA A 97 10.95 -13.27 4.32
CA ALA A 97 10.13 -13.70 3.19
C ALA A 97 10.34 -15.15 2.77
N ARG A 98 9.23 -15.89 2.61
CA ARG A 98 9.20 -17.34 2.36
C ARG A 98 9.93 -18.09 3.48
N VAL A 99 9.55 -17.76 4.72
CA VAL A 99 10.05 -18.37 5.96
C VAL A 99 8.95 -19.17 6.64
N TYR A 100 9.23 -20.43 7.01
CA TYR A 100 8.22 -21.29 7.64
C TYR A 100 8.76 -22.15 8.79
N ASP A 101 7.86 -22.58 9.68
CA ASP A 101 8.17 -23.36 10.89
C ASP A 101 9.32 -22.77 11.73
N SER A 102 9.35 -21.44 11.89
CA SER A 102 10.53 -20.68 12.35
C SER A 102 10.20 -19.65 13.43
N TYR A 103 11.19 -19.39 14.29
CA TYR A 103 11.02 -18.59 15.50
C TYR A 103 12.16 -17.58 15.68
N PHE A 104 11.85 -16.35 16.09
CA PHE A 104 12.84 -15.30 16.39
C PHE A 104 13.82 -15.09 15.22
N CYS A 105 13.32 -14.67 14.06
CA CYS A 105 14.11 -14.57 12.83
C CYS A 105 14.07 -13.17 12.23
N ARG A 106 15.23 -12.67 11.82
CA ARG A 106 15.39 -11.36 11.17
C ARG A 106 16.13 -11.47 9.84
N ASN A 107 15.71 -10.70 8.83
CA ASN A 107 16.34 -10.68 7.50
C ASN A 107 16.49 -12.09 6.89
N CYS A 108 15.53 -12.99 7.13
CA CYS A 108 15.62 -14.39 6.73
C CYS A 108 14.78 -14.67 5.48
N PHE A 109 15.35 -15.43 4.53
CA PHE A 109 14.78 -15.60 3.19
C PHE A 109 14.84 -17.05 2.71
N ASP A 110 13.78 -17.54 2.07
CA ASP A 110 13.75 -18.86 1.42
C ASP A 110 14.19 -20.01 2.36
N SER A 111 13.82 -19.97 3.64
CA SER A 111 14.42 -20.77 4.72
C SER A 111 13.38 -21.31 5.70
N HIS A 112 13.66 -22.41 6.40
CA HIS A 112 12.67 -23.02 7.30
C HIS A 112 13.30 -23.73 8.49
N ASN A 113 12.53 -24.00 9.54
CA ASN A 113 13.06 -24.58 10.78
C ASN A 113 14.29 -23.79 11.27
N LEU A 114 14.11 -22.49 11.43
CA LEU A 114 15.08 -21.55 11.99
C LEU A 114 14.70 -21.16 13.42
N PHE A 115 15.69 -20.95 14.27
CA PHE A 115 15.51 -20.44 15.63
C PHE A 115 16.56 -19.37 15.95
N GLY A 116 16.14 -18.15 16.30
CA GLY A 116 17.07 -17.09 16.71
C GLY A 116 18.05 -16.66 15.61
N CYS A 117 17.63 -16.69 14.35
CA CYS A 117 18.52 -16.55 13.18
C CYS A 117 18.45 -15.17 12.52
N ALA A 118 19.57 -14.73 11.96
CA ALA A 118 19.74 -13.43 11.30
C ALA A 118 20.36 -13.60 9.91
N ASP A 119 19.89 -12.84 8.91
CA ASP A 119 20.54 -12.70 7.60
C ASP A 119 20.82 -14.05 6.87
N LEU A 120 19.96 -15.05 7.12
CA LEU A 120 20.07 -16.37 6.50
C LEU A 120 19.26 -16.46 5.21
N LYS A 121 19.86 -17.10 4.19
CA LYS A 121 19.19 -17.44 2.93
C LYS A 121 19.38 -18.90 2.55
N GLN A 122 18.29 -19.56 2.15
CA GLN A 122 18.27 -20.98 1.75
C GLN A 122 18.87 -21.91 2.81
N LYS A 123 18.45 -21.72 4.07
CA LYS A 123 18.90 -22.51 5.23
C LYS A 123 17.76 -23.29 5.87
N GLN A 124 18.15 -24.38 6.53
CA GLN A 124 17.25 -25.23 7.29
C GLN A 124 17.94 -25.83 8.52
N TYR A 125 17.18 -26.02 9.59
CA TYR A 125 17.65 -26.58 10.86
C TYR A 125 18.78 -25.77 11.50
N CYS A 126 18.60 -24.44 11.58
CA CYS A 126 19.58 -23.52 12.15
C CYS A 126 19.13 -22.96 13.50
N ILE A 127 20.06 -22.85 14.45
CA ILE A 127 19.85 -22.20 15.75
C ILE A 127 20.99 -21.20 15.97
N PHE A 128 20.67 -19.91 16.14
CA PHE A 128 21.63 -18.80 16.20
C PHE A 128 22.69 -18.89 15.07
N ASN A 129 22.21 -18.96 13.83
CA ASN A 129 22.95 -19.11 12.57
C ASN A 129 23.84 -20.35 12.41
N LYS A 130 23.98 -21.21 13.42
CA LYS A 130 24.64 -22.51 13.30
C LYS A 130 23.65 -23.56 12.81
N GLN A 131 24.03 -24.30 11.76
CA GLN A 131 23.24 -25.40 11.21
C GLN A 131 23.44 -26.71 12.01
N TYR A 132 22.37 -27.48 12.17
CA TYR A 132 22.31 -28.76 12.89
C TYR A 132 21.69 -29.86 12.02
N THR A 133 21.75 -31.12 12.46
CA THR A 133 20.87 -32.14 11.87
C THR A 133 19.41 -31.93 12.32
N LYS A 134 18.44 -32.36 11.51
CA LYS A 134 17.00 -32.25 11.82
C LYS A 134 16.66 -32.67 13.25
N LYS A 135 17.13 -33.85 13.68
CA LYS A 135 16.87 -34.41 15.01
C LYS A 135 17.48 -33.60 16.15
N GLU A 136 18.62 -32.96 15.93
CA GLU A 136 19.25 -32.07 16.92
C GLU A 136 18.56 -30.72 16.98
N TYR A 137 18.09 -30.19 15.84
CA TYR A 137 17.27 -28.99 15.80
C TYR A 137 15.94 -29.21 16.52
N GLU A 138 15.18 -30.24 16.14
CA GLU A 138 13.87 -30.58 16.73
C GLU A 138 13.95 -30.68 18.26
N LYS A 139 14.99 -31.36 18.77
CA LYS A 139 15.22 -31.46 20.22
C LYS A 139 15.55 -30.11 20.87
N GLN A 140 16.44 -29.32 20.27
CA GLN A 140 16.88 -28.05 20.87
C GLN A 140 15.82 -26.95 20.80
N ALA A 141 15.12 -26.81 19.68
CA ALA A 141 14.06 -25.83 19.49
C ALA A 141 12.92 -26.04 20.51
N VAL A 142 12.51 -27.30 20.76
CA VAL A 142 11.49 -27.63 21.77
C VAL A 142 11.91 -27.25 23.20
N GLU A 143 13.21 -27.32 23.54
CA GLU A 143 13.69 -26.86 24.85
C GLU A 143 13.82 -25.32 24.92
N LEU A 144 14.24 -24.68 23.82
CA LEU A 144 14.35 -23.21 23.74
C LEU A 144 12.97 -22.52 23.79
N LEU A 145 11.93 -23.11 23.20
CA LEU A 145 10.54 -22.62 23.28
C LEU A 145 9.94 -22.64 24.70
N LYS A 146 10.66 -23.17 25.70
CA LYS A 146 10.24 -23.14 27.12
C LYS A 146 10.87 -21.99 27.92
N THR A 147 11.86 -21.28 27.36
CA THR A 147 12.46 -20.11 28.00
C THR A 147 11.86 -18.82 27.45
N ALA A 148 11.94 -17.73 28.22
CA ALA A 148 11.31 -16.45 27.91
C ALA A 148 11.73 -15.90 26.53
N SER A 149 10.76 -15.38 25.77
CA SER A 149 10.95 -14.81 24.42
C SER A 149 12.00 -13.71 24.39
N GLU A 150 12.04 -12.91 25.44
CA GLU A 150 12.96 -11.79 25.68
C GLU A 150 14.43 -12.25 25.69
N GLU A 151 14.72 -13.48 26.14
CA GLU A 151 16.08 -14.01 26.05
C GLU A 151 16.50 -14.32 24.61
N HIS A 152 15.57 -14.79 23.77
CA HIS A 152 15.85 -15.14 22.39
C HIS A 152 15.94 -13.90 21.51
N LEU A 153 15.03 -12.93 21.73
CA LEU A 153 15.09 -11.61 21.11
C LEU A 153 16.39 -10.88 21.47
N LYS A 154 16.86 -10.97 22.72
CA LYS A 154 18.17 -10.43 23.12
C LYS A 154 19.33 -11.12 22.39
N LYS A 155 19.35 -12.47 22.32
CA LYS A 155 20.40 -13.23 21.61
C LYS A 155 20.37 -12.96 20.10
N LEU A 156 19.18 -12.74 19.53
CA LEU A 156 19.00 -12.34 18.14
C LEU A 156 19.56 -10.94 17.89
N ASP A 157 19.30 -9.96 18.76
CA ASP A 157 19.88 -8.61 18.65
C ASP A 157 21.42 -8.63 18.79
N GLU A 158 21.96 -9.42 19.74
CA GLU A 158 23.41 -9.68 19.88
C GLU A 158 24.03 -10.35 18.63
N LEU A 159 23.24 -11.11 17.86
CA LEU A 159 23.66 -11.74 16.60
C LEU A 159 23.56 -10.77 15.41
N VAL A 160 22.44 -10.06 15.26
CA VAL A 160 22.20 -9.09 14.17
C VAL A 160 23.25 -7.98 14.18
N ARG A 161 23.70 -7.53 15.36
CA ARG A 161 24.79 -6.55 15.53
C ARG A 161 26.15 -6.97 14.94
N GLN A 162 26.32 -8.24 14.56
CA GLN A 162 27.54 -8.77 13.93
C GLN A 162 27.48 -8.69 12.40
N TYR A 163 26.28 -8.51 11.84
CA TYR A 163 26.07 -8.32 10.41
C TYR A 163 26.14 -6.83 10.06
N PRO A 164 26.67 -6.45 8.88
CA PRO A 164 26.56 -5.09 8.41
C PRO A 164 25.08 -4.77 8.17
N ILE A 165 24.55 -3.77 8.86
CA ILE A 165 23.30 -3.12 8.44
C ILE A 165 23.58 -2.59 7.03
N GLY A 166 22.92 -3.19 6.03
CA GLY A 166 23.20 -2.88 4.64
C GLY A 166 22.87 -1.43 4.28
N PRO A 167 23.48 -0.87 3.21
CA PRO A 167 22.90 0.30 2.56
C PRO A 167 21.47 -0.05 2.15
N THR A 168 20.52 0.73 2.67
CA THR A 168 19.26 0.22 3.22
C THR A 168 18.24 -0.38 2.23
N TYR A 169 17.28 0.30 1.57
CA TYR A 169 17.27 1.63 0.95
C TYR A 169 18.67 2.07 0.48
N VAL A 170 19.08 1.72 -0.76
CA VAL A 170 20.23 2.36 -1.46
C VAL A 170 19.88 3.80 -1.87
N SER A 171 19.50 4.58 -0.87
CA SER A 171 18.93 5.92 -0.92
C SER A 171 19.94 6.97 -1.34
N ASN A 172 19.46 8.18 -1.62
CA ASN A 172 20.28 9.40 -1.73
C ASN A 172 21.22 9.45 -2.96
N SER A 173 20.86 8.81 -4.07
CA SER A 173 21.48 9.10 -5.36
C SER A 173 20.80 10.32 -6.02
N GLN A 174 21.56 11.13 -6.75
CA GLN A 174 21.16 12.48 -7.17
C GLN A 174 21.56 12.75 -8.63
N ASN A 175 20.56 12.97 -9.49
CA ASN A 175 20.48 12.22 -10.75
C ASN A 175 20.72 10.72 -10.47
N SER A 176 19.95 10.19 -9.51
CA SER A 176 19.68 8.76 -9.55
C SER A 176 18.79 8.47 -10.76
N ASP A 177 18.62 7.20 -11.08
CA ASP A 177 17.47 6.75 -11.86
C ASP A 177 16.58 5.77 -11.06
N TYR A 178 17.07 5.30 -9.91
CA TYR A 178 16.61 4.07 -9.25
C TYR A 178 16.73 4.08 -7.72
N GLY A 179 16.24 3.03 -7.04
CA GLY A 179 15.51 1.85 -7.54
C GLY A 179 16.09 0.47 -7.14
N ASN A 180 15.72 -0.06 -5.96
CA ASN A 180 15.80 -1.50 -5.64
C ASN A 180 14.54 -1.94 -4.84
N GLN A 181 14.36 -1.88 -3.51
CA GLN A 181 15.16 -1.54 -2.31
C GLN A 181 15.84 -0.15 -2.18
N VAL A 182 15.14 0.95 -2.52
CA VAL A 182 15.70 2.32 -2.58
C VAL A 182 14.64 3.43 -2.54
N HIS A 183 14.86 4.49 -1.75
CA HIS A 183 14.10 5.74 -1.84
C HIS A 183 14.94 7.01 -1.97
N TYR A 184 14.25 8.14 -2.08
CA TYR A 184 14.84 9.49 -1.97
C TYR A 184 15.91 9.68 -3.03
N CYS A 185 15.45 9.37 -4.23
CA CYS A 185 16.18 9.38 -5.47
C CYS A 185 15.78 10.67 -6.19
N THR A 186 16.71 11.57 -6.47
CA THR A 186 16.37 12.91 -7.00
C THR A 186 16.67 13.02 -8.50
N ASN A 187 15.62 13.32 -9.27
CA ASN A 187 15.57 13.49 -10.73
C ASN A 187 16.24 12.35 -11.53
N CYS A 188 15.82 11.07 -11.56
CA CYS A 188 15.03 10.18 -10.67
C CYS A 188 13.61 10.47 -10.13
N TYR A 189 12.63 9.54 -10.06
CA TYR A 189 12.44 8.08 -10.28
C TYR A 189 12.50 7.06 -9.10
N LEU A 190 11.63 6.04 -9.18
CA LEU A 190 11.52 4.76 -8.45
C LEU A 190 11.85 4.61 -6.93
N CYS A 191 10.81 4.63 -6.05
CA CYS A 191 10.84 4.26 -4.61
C CYS A 191 9.64 3.56 -3.82
N PHE A 192 8.80 2.63 -4.32
CA PHE A 192 8.16 1.61 -3.43
C PHE A 192 9.19 1.05 -2.41
N ASP A 193 10.43 0.78 -2.84
CA ASP A 193 10.92 -0.56 -3.21
C ASP A 193 10.35 -1.31 -4.45
N THR A 194 10.35 -0.77 -5.68
CA THR A 194 10.62 0.61 -6.12
C THR A 194 9.67 1.14 -7.21
N ALA A 195 9.29 2.42 -7.10
CA ALA A 195 8.14 3.10 -7.73
C ALA A 195 8.02 4.64 -7.46
N ARG A 196 8.00 5.13 -6.19
CA ARG A 196 7.91 6.58 -5.78
C ARG A 196 8.98 7.51 -6.42
N SER A 197 8.93 8.82 -6.21
CA SER A 197 9.99 9.84 -6.48
C SER A 197 9.63 11.20 -5.86
N THR A 198 10.54 12.13 -5.54
CA THR A 198 12.01 12.11 -5.54
C THR A 198 12.64 13.45 -6.02
N ASP A 199 12.03 14.09 -7.02
CA ASP A 199 12.28 15.47 -7.52
C ASP A 199 11.05 15.98 -8.30
N LEU A 200 10.61 15.17 -9.28
CA LEU A 200 9.26 14.60 -9.31
C LEU A 200 8.64 14.65 -7.90
N ALA A 201 7.44 15.20 -7.70
CA ALA A 201 6.67 14.93 -6.49
C ALA A 201 5.65 13.84 -6.81
N TYR A 202 6.11 12.58 -6.79
CA TYR A 202 5.43 11.36 -7.24
C TYR A 202 5.54 10.21 -6.19
N THR A 203 4.94 10.30 -5.00
CA THR A 203 5.38 9.53 -3.80
C THR A 203 4.29 9.05 -2.81
N TYR A 204 4.06 7.73 -2.64
CA TYR A 204 3.38 7.10 -1.48
C TYR A 204 4.30 6.30 -0.57
N ASP A 205 4.47 4.96 -0.52
CA ASP A 205 4.17 3.68 -1.22
C ASP A 205 3.47 3.57 -2.58
N THR A 206 4.23 3.91 -3.60
CA THR A 206 3.71 4.25 -4.92
C THR A 206 3.29 3.10 -5.85
N ALA A 207 2.17 3.28 -6.56
CA ALA A 207 1.99 2.78 -7.95
C ALA A 207 1.79 3.89 -9.02
N HIS A 208 2.07 5.12 -8.61
CA HIS A 208 2.09 6.39 -9.32
C HIS A 208 3.55 6.83 -9.49
N CYS A 209 4.18 6.21 -10.48
CA CYS A 209 4.89 7.01 -11.47
C CYS A 209 4.04 8.23 -11.86
N THR A 210 4.21 9.27 -11.05
CA THR A 210 3.99 10.73 -11.38
C THR A 210 6.18 12.77 -11.80
N ASN A 211 6.78 13.17 -13.00
CA ASN A 211 7.04 14.58 -13.34
C ASN A 211 5.69 15.32 -13.45
N SER A 212 5.28 16.17 -12.51
CA SER A 212 6.10 16.72 -11.42
C SER A 212 5.42 16.92 -10.07
N MET A 213 4.11 16.70 -9.91
CA MET A 213 3.42 17.27 -8.74
C MET A 213 2.08 16.60 -8.40
N ASP A 214 2.09 15.40 -7.83
CA ASP A 214 0.96 14.45 -7.92
C ASP A 214 1.03 13.37 -6.80
N LEU A 215 0.10 13.35 -5.82
CA LEU A 215 0.31 12.62 -4.53
C LEU A 215 -0.92 11.83 -3.98
N THR A 216 -1.08 11.69 -2.65
CA THR A 216 -0.97 10.34 -2.05
C THR A 216 -2.03 9.86 -1.03
N TYR A 217 -2.60 8.63 -1.13
CA TYR A 217 -2.20 7.38 -0.42
C TYR A 217 -2.66 6.04 -1.14
N CYS A 218 -2.26 5.58 -2.34
CA CYS A 218 -1.17 5.88 -3.26
C CYS A 218 -1.16 4.93 -4.49
N TYR A 219 -2.31 4.55 -5.06
CA TYR A 219 -2.40 3.60 -6.18
C TYR A 219 -2.76 4.23 -7.55
N LYS A 220 -2.29 5.45 -7.82
CA LYS A 220 -2.67 6.27 -8.99
C LYS A 220 -1.67 6.14 -10.14
N ALA A 221 -1.60 7.11 -11.05
CA ALA A 221 -0.51 7.46 -11.97
C ALA A 221 -0.97 8.71 -12.75
N GLU A 222 -0.08 9.66 -13.00
CA GLU A 222 -0.39 11.01 -13.49
C GLU A 222 0.71 11.52 -14.45
N LEU A 223 0.38 12.63 -15.12
CA LEU A 223 1.23 13.59 -15.83
C LEU A 223 0.63 14.98 -15.55
N CYS A 224 0.32 15.27 -14.26
CA CYS A 224 -0.82 16.12 -13.89
C CYS A 224 -0.51 17.11 -12.74
N TYR A 225 -1.55 17.40 -11.94
CA TYR A 225 -1.57 18.09 -10.65
C TYR A 225 -2.97 17.88 -10.00
N ALA A 226 -3.17 17.37 -8.78
CA ALA A 226 -2.33 16.52 -7.94
C ALA A 226 -3.25 15.58 -7.11
N CYS A 227 -3.04 14.26 -7.07
CA CYS A 227 -4.00 13.34 -6.40
C CYS A 227 -3.98 13.30 -4.85
N SER A 228 -4.94 12.54 -4.30
CA SER A 228 -4.88 11.98 -2.93
C SER A 228 -5.44 10.56 -2.88
N ASP A 229 -6.75 10.29 -3.06
CA ASP A 229 -7.25 8.90 -3.17
C ASP A 229 -8.20 8.49 -4.31
N SER A 230 -7.96 7.29 -4.88
CA SER A 230 -8.24 6.96 -6.30
C SER A 230 -7.59 5.66 -6.84
N SER A 231 -8.10 5.10 -7.93
CA SER A 231 -7.46 4.03 -8.73
C SER A 231 -8.29 3.67 -9.97
N LYS A 232 -7.79 3.60 -11.21
CA LYS A 232 -6.70 4.40 -11.80
C LYS A 232 -7.28 5.44 -12.76
N ILE A 233 -6.43 6.33 -13.27
CA ILE A 233 -6.83 7.59 -13.92
C ILE A 233 -6.01 7.78 -15.22
N TYR A 234 -6.60 8.42 -16.24
CA TYR A 234 -5.91 8.74 -17.50
C TYR A 234 -6.39 10.06 -18.13
N ASN A 235 -5.46 10.95 -18.51
CA ASN A 235 -5.75 12.26 -19.14
C ASN A 235 -6.79 13.09 -18.35
N CYS A 236 -6.50 13.32 -17.07
CA CYS A 236 -7.40 14.01 -16.15
C CYS A 236 -6.67 15.07 -15.30
N ASP A 237 -7.41 16.10 -14.89
CA ASP A 237 -6.93 17.19 -14.04
C ASP A 237 -7.96 17.54 -12.94
N HIS A 238 -7.48 17.98 -11.77
CA HIS A 238 -8.32 18.29 -10.60
C HIS A 238 -9.24 17.13 -10.16
N ILE A 239 -8.66 16.01 -9.71
CA ILE A 239 -9.39 14.76 -9.38
C ILE A 239 -9.31 14.40 -7.89
N GLU A 240 -10.44 13.98 -7.31
CA GLU A 240 -10.56 13.65 -5.89
C GLU A 240 -11.49 12.44 -5.68
N TRP A 241 -11.12 11.51 -4.79
CA TRP A 241 -11.89 10.32 -4.40
C TRP A 241 -12.50 9.53 -5.57
N SER A 242 -11.79 9.40 -6.70
CA SER A 242 -12.35 8.88 -7.96
C SER A 242 -11.56 7.72 -8.56
N SER A 243 -12.27 6.75 -9.13
CA SER A 243 -11.70 5.52 -9.69
C SER A 243 -12.14 5.29 -11.13
N ASP A 244 -11.34 4.58 -11.92
CA ASP A 244 -11.66 4.16 -13.29
C ASP A 244 -12.13 5.30 -14.23
N CYS A 245 -11.54 6.50 -14.10
CA CYS A 245 -11.99 7.71 -14.81
C CYS A 245 -10.97 8.20 -15.86
N TYR A 246 -11.46 8.65 -17.03
CA TYR A 246 -10.60 9.15 -18.12
C TYR A 246 -11.15 10.37 -18.89
N ASP A 247 -10.27 11.10 -19.58
CA ASP A 247 -10.58 12.27 -20.42
C ASP A 247 -11.46 13.33 -19.72
N SER A 248 -11.20 13.62 -18.44
CA SER A 248 -12.12 14.38 -17.58
C SER A 248 -11.41 15.37 -16.66
N SER A 249 -12.07 16.50 -16.38
CA SER A 249 -11.53 17.57 -15.51
C SER A 249 -12.48 17.88 -14.36
N TYR A 250 -11.97 18.24 -13.18
CA TYR A 250 -12.75 18.64 -12.00
C TYR A 250 -13.74 17.53 -11.57
N LEU A 251 -13.24 16.39 -11.09
CA LEU A 251 -14.05 15.27 -10.60
C LEU A 251 -13.92 15.07 -9.08
N SER A 252 -15.02 14.71 -8.43
CA SER A 252 -15.06 14.38 -6.99
C SER A 252 -15.98 13.17 -6.74
N GLY A 253 -15.45 12.06 -6.23
CA GLY A 253 -16.28 10.89 -5.86
C GLY A 253 -16.89 10.14 -7.03
N CYS A 254 -16.21 10.04 -8.18
CA CYS A 254 -16.76 9.42 -9.41
C CYS A 254 -16.13 8.04 -9.70
N ASN A 255 -16.89 7.13 -10.31
CA ASN A 255 -16.42 5.82 -10.76
C ASN A 255 -16.91 5.49 -12.19
N ASP A 256 -16.07 4.83 -13.00
CA ASP A 256 -16.32 4.50 -14.43
C ASP A 256 -16.98 5.66 -15.19
N CYS A 257 -16.25 6.77 -15.31
CA CYS A 257 -16.74 7.99 -15.94
C CYS A 257 -15.73 8.55 -16.94
N HIS A 258 -16.22 8.98 -18.10
CA HIS A 258 -15.36 9.51 -19.15
C HIS A 258 -15.94 10.73 -19.88
N SER A 259 -15.08 11.64 -20.34
CA SER A 259 -15.54 12.87 -21.01
C SER A 259 -16.51 13.65 -20.12
N CYS A 260 -16.07 13.97 -18.89
CA CYS A 260 -16.84 14.67 -17.87
C CYS A 260 -16.11 15.95 -17.40
N PHE A 261 -16.87 16.99 -17.04
CA PHE A 261 -16.30 18.30 -16.66
C PHE A 261 -17.05 18.93 -15.47
N GLY A 262 -16.41 19.01 -14.30
CA GLY A 262 -17.02 19.56 -13.08
C GLY A 262 -18.09 18.66 -12.47
N CYS A 263 -17.81 17.36 -12.31
CA CYS A 263 -18.79 16.34 -11.96
C CYS A 263 -18.53 15.68 -10.60
N ILE A 264 -19.60 15.31 -9.91
CA ILE A 264 -19.56 14.83 -8.51
C ILE A 264 -20.49 13.63 -8.32
N GLY A 265 -19.99 12.53 -7.75
CA GLY A 265 -20.82 11.39 -7.35
C GLY A 265 -21.40 10.56 -8.51
N LEU A 266 -20.74 10.52 -9.67
CA LEU A 266 -21.26 9.84 -10.87
C LEU A 266 -20.71 8.42 -11.05
N PHE A 267 -21.57 7.55 -11.62
CA PHE A 267 -21.28 6.14 -11.92
C PHE A 267 -21.74 5.78 -13.33
N HIS A 268 -20.86 5.20 -14.16
CA HIS A 268 -21.14 4.78 -15.55
C HIS A 268 -21.71 5.92 -16.40
N LYS A 269 -21.00 7.06 -16.49
CA LYS A 269 -21.47 8.29 -17.19
C LYS A 269 -20.46 8.88 -18.16
N ARG A 270 -20.98 9.58 -19.16
CA ARG A 270 -20.19 10.27 -20.18
C ARG A 270 -20.86 11.50 -20.77
N PHE A 271 -20.07 12.42 -21.30
CA PHE A 271 -20.53 13.69 -21.89
C PHE A 271 -21.32 14.56 -20.90
N CYS A 272 -20.84 14.63 -19.65
CA CYS A 272 -21.47 15.37 -18.57
C CYS A 272 -20.73 16.68 -18.27
N ILE A 273 -21.48 17.75 -17.99
CA ILE A 273 -20.94 19.02 -17.47
C ILE A 273 -21.81 19.44 -16.28
N LEU A 274 -21.21 19.69 -15.11
CA LEU A 274 -21.94 20.05 -13.87
C LEU A 274 -23.10 19.06 -13.59
N ASN A 275 -22.79 17.76 -13.62
CA ASN A 275 -23.71 16.63 -13.49
C ASN A 275 -24.87 16.53 -14.53
N LYS A 276 -24.89 17.38 -15.55
CA LYS A 276 -25.88 17.32 -16.63
C LYS A 276 -25.35 16.59 -17.86
N GLN A 277 -26.09 15.59 -18.33
CA GLN A 277 -25.89 14.86 -19.59
C GLN A 277 -26.13 15.76 -20.82
N TYR A 278 -25.26 15.66 -21.81
CA TYR A 278 -25.42 16.27 -23.14
C TYR A 278 -25.32 15.24 -24.27
N SER A 279 -25.69 15.67 -25.48
CA SER A 279 -25.23 15.00 -26.71
C SER A 279 -23.74 15.27 -26.93
N GLU A 280 -23.04 14.34 -27.59
CA GLU A 280 -21.59 14.43 -27.81
C GLU A 280 -21.17 15.74 -28.52
N ALA A 281 -21.86 16.10 -29.61
CA ALA A 281 -21.59 17.32 -30.35
C ALA A 281 -21.79 18.60 -29.52
N GLU A 282 -22.74 18.61 -28.58
CA GLU A 282 -22.92 19.71 -27.64
C GLU A 282 -21.85 19.74 -26.55
N TYR A 283 -21.49 18.58 -25.99
CA TYR A 283 -20.44 18.45 -24.98
C TYR A 283 -19.13 19.03 -25.50
N GLN A 284 -18.68 18.58 -26.68
CA GLN A 284 -17.45 19.04 -27.32
C GLN A 284 -17.48 20.56 -27.55
N LYS A 285 -18.59 21.08 -28.09
CA LYS A 285 -18.77 22.53 -28.33
C LYS A 285 -18.74 23.36 -27.03
N ARG A 286 -19.31 22.85 -25.94
CA ARG A 286 -19.36 23.53 -24.64
C ARG A 286 -18.00 23.53 -23.92
N VAL A 287 -17.34 22.37 -23.85
CA VAL A 287 -16.02 22.25 -23.19
C VAL A 287 -14.94 23.04 -23.95
N ALA A 288 -14.96 23.01 -25.30
CA ALA A 288 -14.07 23.85 -26.10
C ALA A 288 -14.25 25.35 -25.81
N GLY A 289 -15.51 25.81 -25.64
CA GLY A 289 -15.81 27.20 -25.29
C GLY A 289 -15.28 27.61 -23.91
N VAL A 290 -15.45 26.76 -22.89
CA VAL A 290 -14.94 27.04 -21.53
C VAL A 290 -13.41 27.02 -21.50
N ARG A 291 -12.76 26.03 -22.15
CA ARG A 291 -11.29 25.95 -22.24
C ARG A 291 -10.66 27.10 -23.07
N ALA A 292 -11.38 27.65 -24.05
CA ALA A 292 -10.92 28.81 -24.82
C ALA A 292 -11.05 30.13 -24.04
N ALA A 293 -12.02 30.24 -23.12
CA ALA A 293 -12.23 31.40 -22.26
C ALA A 293 -11.34 31.41 -20.98
N ALA A 294 -10.35 30.52 -20.92
CA ALA A 294 -9.36 30.38 -19.83
C ALA A 294 -7.91 30.59 -20.34
N ARG A 295 -7.75 31.34 -21.44
CA ARG A 295 -6.49 31.73 -22.07
C ARG A 295 -6.46 33.23 -22.34
#